data_AF-A0AAN1DDP1-F1
#
_entry.id   AF-A0AAN1DDP1-F1
#
_cell.length_a   1.000
_cell.length_b   1.000
_cell.length_c   1.000
_cell.angle_alpha   90.00
_cell.angle_beta   90.00
_cell.angle_gamma   90.00
#
_symmetry.space_group_name_H-M   'P 1'
#
loop_
_entity.id
_entity.type
_entity.pdbx_description
1 polymer ?
#
loop_
_entity_poly.entity_id
_entity_poly.type
_entity_poly.pdbx_seq_one_letter_code
_entity_poly.pdbx_strand_id
1 'polypeptide(L)'
;MTREQFERDDFNDRCLFTGVPIEGKKKGEHVIPRWLIEDYGLQAQRIEMGDTTRQAAMKEFRSPADPVANGKFGALEDKVKRGLASIDELHLWQKKISAGMVLNHWRMARNVCHPGAPIQFDTRYLAFALQDFRKEFSEYLAAPYARTGSTLCLPTRVPSGWIAHSFGAVIKEHDAGHDAILPFCMVAVSHGGQLIVSVLFDPEQTFESHRLAQEWAARKLDVSVSPLPVQAALAVSFAEHITAAGEAAFGEPQAFDPLLELVAYQLGIEIDLATWHYRPRAAG
;
A
#
# COMPACT_ATOMS: atom_id res chain seq x y z
N MET A 1 17.70 9.81 -5.52
CA MET A 1 16.99 10.18 -6.76
C MET A 1 17.43 11.57 -7.19
N THR A 2 17.43 11.86 -8.49
CA THR A 2 17.69 13.21 -9.03
C THR A 2 16.40 14.03 -9.04
N ARG A 3 16.52 15.37 -9.06
CA ARG A 3 15.39 16.29 -9.17
C ARG A 3 14.50 15.99 -10.38
N GLU A 4 15.12 15.70 -11.52
CA GLU A 4 14.45 15.31 -12.76
C GLU A 4 13.58 14.05 -12.60
N GLN A 5 13.90 13.14 -11.68
CA GLN A 5 13.09 11.94 -11.43
C GLN A 5 11.79 12.24 -10.67
N PHE A 6 11.76 13.31 -9.88
CA PHE A 6 10.58 13.76 -9.13
C PHE A 6 9.61 14.61 -9.97
N GLU A 7 10.13 15.31 -10.97
CA GLU A 7 9.36 16.23 -11.84
C GLU A 7 8.74 15.53 -13.07
N ARG A 8 8.84 14.19 -13.16
CA ARG A 8 8.34 13.43 -14.32
C ARG A 8 6.82 13.42 -14.39
N ASP A 9 6.31 13.47 -15.62
CA ASP A 9 4.88 13.39 -15.91
C ASP A 9 4.50 12.21 -16.83
N ASP A 10 5.50 11.42 -17.26
CA ASP A 10 5.38 10.29 -18.20
C ASP A 10 5.16 8.92 -17.51
N PHE A 11 4.87 8.91 -16.21
CA PHE A 11 4.69 7.67 -15.45
C PHE A 11 3.59 6.75 -16.03
N ASN A 12 2.56 7.34 -16.65
CA ASN A 12 1.44 6.61 -17.23
C ASN A 12 1.77 5.91 -18.56
N ASP A 13 2.88 6.25 -19.20
CA ASP A 13 3.27 5.67 -20.49
C ASP A 13 4.36 4.61 -20.32
N ARG A 14 4.58 4.16 -19.08
CA ARG A 14 5.67 3.24 -18.71
C ARG A 14 5.16 2.01 -18.01
N CYS A 15 5.83 0.90 -18.30
CA CYS A 15 5.61 -0.37 -17.64
C CYS A 15 5.73 -0.23 -16.12
N LEU A 16 4.75 -0.75 -15.38
CA LEU A 16 4.77 -0.83 -13.93
C LEU A 16 6.02 -1.58 -13.45
N PHE A 17 6.31 -2.72 -14.07
CA PHE A 17 7.38 -3.66 -13.68
C PHE A 17 8.79 -3.22 -14.07
N THR A 18 8.97 -2.58 -15.23
CA THR A 18 10.31 -2.32 -15.78
C THR A 18 10.61 -0.83 -15.98
N GLY A 19 9.60 0.04 -15.95
CA GLY A 19 9.76 1.46 -16.25
C GLY A 19 10.07 1.79 -17.72
N VAL A 20 10.15 0.78 -18.58
CA VAL A 20 10.32 0.94 -20.03
C VAL A 20 9.03 1.54 -20.62
N PRO A 21 9.13 2.51 -21.55
CA PRO A 21 7.96 3.04 -22.27
C PRO A 21 7.17 1.92 -22.96
N ILE A 22 5.84 2.02 -22.93
CA ILE A 22 4.94 1.10 -23.64
C ILE A 22 4.17 1.89 -24.69
N GLU A 23 4.41 1.56 -25.95
CA GLU A 23 3.66 2.14 -27.06
C GLU A 23 2.28 1.48 -27.21
N GLY A 24 1.24 2.31 -27.29
CA GLY A 24 -0.12 1.89 -27.56
C GLY A 24 -0.97 1.59 -26.32
N LYS A 25 -2.26 1.94 -26.39
CA LYS A 25 -3.28 1.74 -25.35
C LYS A 25 -3.67 0.25 -25.23
N LYS A 26 -2.73 -0.64 -24.93
CA LYS A 26 -3.07 -2.01 -24.53
C LYS A 26 -3.86 -1.91 -23.21
N LYS A 27 -4.96 -2.65 -23.10
CA LYS A 27 -5.76 -2.74 -21.87
C LYS A 27 -4.80 -3.10 -20.74
N GLY A 28 -4.46 -2.15 -19.87
CA GLY A 28 -3.43 -2.32 -18.85
C GLY A 28 -3.68 -3.52 -17.95
N GLU A 29 -2.62 -3.99 -17.30
CA GLU A 29 -2.67 -5.08 -16.33
C GLU A 29 -3.47 -4.66 -15.09
N HIS A 30 -4.22 -5.58 -14.50
CA HIS A 30 -4.92 -5.31 -13.26
C HIS A 30 -3.92 -5.15 -12.10
N VAL A 31 -4.05 -4.07 -11.35
CA VAL A 31 -3.23 -3.85 -10.16
C VAL A 31 -3.56 -4.87 -9.09
N ILE A 32 -4.85 -5.04 -8.79
CA ILE A 32 -5.36 -6.11 -7.95
C ILE A 32 -5.55 -7.35 -8.83
N PRO A 33 -4.94 -8.50 -8.52
CA PRO A 33 -5.00 -9.68 -9.38
C PRO A 33 -6.42 -10.04 -9.77
N ARG A 34 -6.64 -10.40 -11.04
CA ARG A 34 -7.96 -10.77 -11.56
C ARG A 34 -8.59 -11.89 -10.73
N TRP A 35 -7.82 -12.91 -10.39
CA TRP A 35 -8.32 -14.04 -9.59
C TRP A 35 -8.80 -13.58 -8.21
N LEU A 36 -8.17 -12.58 -7.59
CA LEU A 36 -8.58 -12.08 -6.28
C LEU A 36 -9.94 -11.36 -6.38
N ILE A 37 -10.13 -10.60 -7.45
CA ILE A 37 -11.40 -9.92 -7.75
C ILE A 37 -12.51 -10.95 -8.03
N GLU A 38 -12.22 -11.98 -8.82
CA GLU A 38 -13.19 -12.98 -9.24
C GLU A 38 -13.56 -13.95 -8.10
N ASP A 39 -12.57 -14.52 -7.41
CA ASP A 39 -12.77 -15.54 -6.37
C ASP A 39 -13.53 -14.97 -5.15
N TYR A 40 -13.41 -13.66 -4.88
CA TYR A 40 -14.06 -12.99 -3.74
C TYR A 40 -15.17 -12.00 -4.11
N GLY A 41 -15.57 -11.96 -5.39
CA GLY A 41 -16.70 -11.12 -5.81
C GLY A 41 -16.46 -9.61 -5.67
N LEU A 42 -15.20 -9.15 -5.80
CA LEU A 42 -14.81 -7.75 -5.58
C LEU A 42 -15.12 -6.85 -6.78
N GLN A 43 -15.86 -7.33 -7.80
CA GLN A 43 -16.08 -6.57 -9.05
C GLN A 43 -16.83 -5.25 -8.84
N ALA A 44 -17.71 -5.22 -7.83
CA ALA A 44 -18.49 -4.05 -7.44
C ALA A 44 -17.87 -3.32 -6.25
N GLN A 45 -16.82 -3.87 -5.63
CA GLN A 45 -16.15 -3.20 -4.52
C GLN A 45 -15.43 -1.98 -5.05
N ARG A 46 -15.60 -0.88 -4.33
CA ARG A 46 -14.99 0.39 -4.64
C ARG A 46 -13.92 0.70 -3.60
N ILE A 47 -12.81 1.23 -4.06
CA ILE A 47 -11.74 1.74 -3.20
C ILE A 47 -11.90 3.24 -3.15
N GLU A 48 -11.80 3.80 -1.96
CA GLU A 48 -11.79 5.24 -1.75
C GLU A 48 -10.48 5.83 -2.28
N MET A 49 -10.62 6.91 -3.03
CA MET A 49 -9.53 7.60 -3.71
C MET A 49 -9.29 8.90 -2.96
N GLY A 50 -8.62 8.86 -1.80
CA GLY A 50 -8.19 10.05 -1.05
C GLY A 50 -9.29 11.03 -0.62
N ASP A 51 -10.56 10.74 -0.89
CA ASP A 51 -11.78 11.45 -0.48
C ASP A 51 -12.94 10.44 -0.41
N THR A 52 -13.72 10.50 0.67
CA THR A 52 -14.95 9.75 0.92
C THR A 52 -15.95 9.72 -0.23
N THR A 53 -16.13 10.84 -0.93
CA THR A 53 -17.10 10.94 -2.03
C THR A 53 -16.58 10.37 -3.35
N ARG A 54 -15.30 9.99 -3.38
CA ARG A 54 -14.55 9.66 -4.59
C ARG A 54 -14.08 8.23 -4.52
N GLN A 55 -14.88 7.34 -5.09
CA GLN A 55 -14.60 5.91 -5.08
C GLN A 55 -14.39 5.38 -6.52
N ALA A 56 -13.38 4.56 -6.73
CA ALA A 56 -13.12 3.89 -8.01
C ALA A 56 -13.38 2.38 -7.89
N ALA A 57 -13.93 1.75 -8.92
CA ALA A 57 -14.16 0.31 -8.88
C ALA A 57 -12.82 -0.44 -8.98
N MET A 58 -12.60 -1.49 -8.20
CA MET A 58 -11.32 -2.23 -8.19
C MET A 58 -10.87 -2.69 -9.59
N LYS A 59 -11.82 -3.05 -10.47
CA LYS A 59 -11.56 -3.46 -11.86
C LYS A 59 -10.95 -2.38 -12.76
N GLU A 60 -11.09 -1.11 -12.37
CA GLU A 60 -10.61 0.06 -13.13
C GLU A 60 -9.13 0.35 -12.83
N PHE A 61 -8.59 -0.20 -11.75
CA PHE A 61 -7.18 -0.07 -11.38
C PHE A 61 -6.34 -0.93 -12.32
N ARG A 62 -5.90 -0.29 -13.40
CA ARG A 62 -5.09 -0.92 -14.44
C ARG A 62 -3.85 -0.08 -14.73
N SER A 63 -2.72 -0.74 -14.81
CA SER A 63 -1.44 -0.09 -15.08
C SER A 63 -0.80 -0.63 -16.37
N PRO A 64 -0.07 0.18 -17.13
CA PRO A 64 0.69 -0.32 -18.27
C PRO A 64 1.67 -1.41 -17.80
N ALA A 65 1.75 -2.51 -18.54
CA ALA A 65 2.65 -3.61 -18.22
C ALA A 65 3.19 -4.26 -19.49
N ASP A 66 4.49 -4.54 -19.49
CA ASP A 66 5.14 -5.37 -20.50
C ASP A 66 4.62 -6.82 -20.35
N PRO A 67 4.15 -7.48 -21.43
CA PRO A 67 3.59 -8.82 -21.34
C PRO A 67 4.55 -9.87 -20.78
N VAL A 68 5.87 -9.74 -21.02
CA VAL A 68 6.86 -10.71 -20.55
C VAL A 68 7.08 -10.55 -19.05
N ALA A 69 7.31 -9.32 -18.59
CA ALA A 69 7.43 -9.01 -17.16
C ALA A 69 6.14 -9.40 -16.40
N ASN A 70 4.99 -9.08 -16.98
CA ASN A 70 3.69 -9.45 -16.43
C ASN A 70 3.51 -10.96 -16.32
N GLY A 71 3.87 -11.74 -17.35
CA GLY A 71 3.79 -13.20 -17.31
C GLY A 71 4.66 -13.81 -16.21
N LYS A 72 5.86 -13.27 -15.98
CA LYS A 72 6.72 -13.69 -14.86
C LYS A 72 6.10 -13.38 -13.50
N PHE A 73 5.44 -12.23 -13.37
CA PHE A 73 4.73 -11.86 -12.15
C PHE A 73 3.45 -12.69 -11.96
N GLY A 74 2.77 -13.09 -13.05
CA GLY A 74 1.62 -13.98 -13.00
C GLY A 74 1.95 -15.32 -12.34
N ALA A 75 3.15 -15.87 -12.58
CA ALA A 75 3.61 -17.07 -11.89
C ALA A 75 3.76 -16.89 -10.37
N LEU A 76 4.13 -15.68 -9.91
CA LEU A 76 4.13 -15.32 -8.50
C LEU A 76 2.69 -15.22 -7.97
N GLU A 77 1.79 -14.52 -8.67
CA GLU A 77 0.38 -14.42 -8.28
C GLU A 77 -0.29 -15.81 -8.18
N ASP A 78 0.07 -16.76 -9.04
CA ASP A 78 -0.39 -18.15 -8.98
C ASP A 78 0.15 -18.92 -7.76
N LYS A 79 1.37 -18.60 -7.29
CA LYS A 79 1.88 -19.15 -6.02
C LYS A 79 1.11 -18.58 -4.83
N VAL A 80 0.83 -17.27 -4.83
CA VAL A 80 0.03 -16.61 -3.79
C VAL A 80 -1.35 -17.25 -3.71
N LYS A 81 -2.07 -17.35 -4.84
CA LYS A 81 -3.40 -17.97 -4.92
C LYS A 81 -3.45 -19.39 -4.32
N ARG A 82 -2.37 -20.16 -4.48
CA ARG A 82 -2.26 -21.55 -4.00
C ARG A 82 -1.74 -21.66 -2.55
N GLY A 83 -1.41 -20.54 -1.90
CA GLY A 83 -0.77 -20.54 -0.57
C GLY A 83 0.64 -21.13 -0.57
N LEU A 84 1.36 -21.05 -1.70
CA LEU A 84 2.71 -21.59 -1.89
C LEU A 84 3.80 -20.51 -1.93
N ALA A 85 3.42 -19.24 -1.88
CA ALA A 85 4.36 -18.12 -1.89
C ALA A 85 5.13 -18.04 -0.57
N SER A 86 6.44 -17.77 -0.63
CA SER A 86 7.22 -17.41 0.56
C SER A 86 6.81 -16.05 1.12
N ILE A 87 7.24 -15.73 2.34
CA ILE A 87 6.98 -14.42 2.95
C ILE A 87 7.58 -13.26 2.13
N ASP A 88 8.74 -13.47 1.52
CA ASP A 88 9.34 -12.51 0.59
C ASP A 88 8.45 -12.34 -0.64
N GLU A 89 8.06 -13.44 -1.27
CA GLU A 89 7.17 -13.43 -2.42
C GLU A 89 5.81 -12.72 -2.13
N LEU A 90 5.26 -12.89 -0.94
CA LEU A 90 4.08 -12.14 -0.47
C LEU A 90 4.35 -10.64 -0.36
N HIS A 91 5.52 -10.25 0.16
CA HIS A 91 5.94 -8.85 0.23
C HIS A 91 5.97 -8.20 -1.16
N LEU A 92 6.64 -8.83 -2.12
CA LEU A 92 6.75 -8.32 -3.49
C LEU A 92 5.39 -8.22 -4.18
N TRP A 93 4.52 -9.21 -3.93
CA TRP A 93 3.14 -9.20 -4.40
C TRP A 93 2.35 -7.98 -3.88
N GLN A 94 2.40 -7.71 -2.57
CA GLN A 94 1.74 -6.53 -1.99
C GLN A 94 2.39 -5.21 -2.42
N LYS A 95 3.71 -5.20 -2.64
CA LYS A 95 4.44 -4.04 -3.18
C LYS A 95 3.97 -3.69 -4.60
N LYS A 96 3.69 -4.69 -5.46
CA LYS A 96 3.06 -4.46 -6.77
C LYS A 96 1.67 -3.84 -6.66
N ILE A 97 0.85 -4.35 -5.74
CA ILE A 97 -0.49 -3.79 -5.49
C ILE A 97 -0.37 -2.33 -5.08
N SER A 98 0.48 -2.01 -4.09
CA SER A 98 0.71 -0.63 -3.65
C SER A 98 1.19 0.27 -4.79
N ALA A 99 2.28 -0.09 -5.47
CA ALA A 99 2.84 0.71 -6.56
C ALA A 99 1.82 0.99 -7.66
N GLY A 100 1.01 -0.01 -8.00
CA GLY A 100 -0.10 0.15 -8.95
C GLY A 100 -1.22 1.05 -8.41
N MET A 101 -1.61 0.92 -7.14
CA MET A 101 -2.66 1.76 -6.53
C MET A 101 -2.23 3.22 -6.48
N VAL A 102 -0.99 3.49 -6.07
CA VAL A 102 -0.41 4.84 -6.01
C VAL A 102 -0.33 5.48 -7.40
N LEU A 103 0.07 4.72 -8.42
CA LEU A 103 0.06 5.18 -9.81
C LEU A 103 -1.35 5.53 -10.29
N ASN A 104 -2.35 4.70 -9.98
CA ASN A 104 -3.74 4.98 -10.35
C ASN A 104 -4.29 6.19 -9.60
N HIS A 105 -3.96 6.34 -8.32
CA HIS A 105 -4.30 7.52 -7.52
C HIS A 105 -3.73 8.79 -8.16
N TRP A 106 -2.45 8.80 -8.53
CA TRP A 106 -1.81 9.93 -9.20
C TRP A 106 -2.48 10.27 -10.53
N ARG A 107 -2.75 9.25 -11.37
CA ARG A 107 -3.43 9.45 -12.66
C ARG A 107 -4.81 10.08 -12.47
N MET A 108 -5.57 9.60 -11.50
CA MET A 108 -6.90 10.14 -11.23
C MET A 108 -6.84 11.55 -10.64
N ALA A 109 -5.90 11.84 -9.73
CA ALA A 109 -5.71 13.18 -9.16
C ALA A 109 -5.41 14.24 -10.23
N ARG A 110 -4.73 13.86 -11.32
CA ARG A 110 -4.44 14.74 -12.46
C ARG A 110 -5.60 14.90 -13.43
N ASN A 111 -6.61 14.04 -13.37
CA ASN A 111 -7.81 14.18 -14.19
C ASN A 111 -8.80 15.12 -13.50
N VAL A 112 -8.52 16.44 -13.55
CA VAL A 112 -9.34 17.49 -12.90
C VAL A 112 -10.79 17.54 -13.40
N CYS A 113 -11.06 16.97 -14.58
CA CYS A 113 -12.40 16.85 -15.13
C CYS A 113 -13.16 15.62 -14.60
N HIS A 114 -12.50 14.70 -13.90
CA HIS A 114 -13.13 13.55 -13.29
C HIS A 114 -13.77 13.95 -11.96
N PRO A 115 -15.10 13.82 -11.79
CA PRO A 115 -15.80 14.25 -10.58
C PRO A 115 -15.33 13.50 -9.32
N GLY A 116 -14.66 12.36 -9.48
CA GLY A 116 -14.07 11.55 -8.41
C GLY A 116 -12.53 11.55 -8.35
N ALA A 117 -11.84 12.63 -8.74
CA ALA A 117 -10.37 12.70 -8.66
C ALA A 117 -9.87 12.77 -7.19
N PRO A 118 -8.97 11.91 -6.70
CA PRO A 118 -8.46 12.00 -5.33
C PRO A 118 -7.77 13.34 -4.98
N ILE A 119 -7.62 13.61 -3.69
CA ILE A 119 -6.67 14.64 -3.20
C ILE A 119 -5.25 14.29 -3.70
N GLN A 120 -4.53 15.31 -4.16
CA GLN A 120 -3.14 15.17 -4.57
C GLN A 120 -2.30 14.73 -3.37
N PHE A 121 -1.42 13.75 -3.58
CA PHE A 121 -0.38 13.39 -2.63
C PHE A 121 0.96 13.90 -3.13
N ASP A 122 1.97 13.91 -2.26
CA ASP A 122 3.33 14.24 -2.64
C ASP A 122 3.81 13.30 -3.76
N THR A 123 3.95 13.83 -4.98
CA THR A 123 4.33 13.05 -6.16
C THR A 123 5.71 12.41 -6.03
N ARG A 124 6.56 12.91 -5.11
CA ARG A 124 7.86 12.30 -4.81
C ARG A 124 7.70 10.88 -4.29
N TYR A 125 6.63 10.62 -3.52
CA TYR A 125 6.29 9.28 -3.04
C TYR A 125 6.04 8.30 -4.20
N LEU A 126 5.37 8.73 -5.28
CA LEU A 126 5.13 7.88 -6.46
C LEU A 126 6.46 7.42 -7.08
N ALA A 127 7.43 8.33 -7.18
CA ALA A 127 8.75 8.00 -7.71
C ALA A 127 9.46 6.97 -6.82
N PHE A 128 9.41 7.13 -5.49
CA PHE A 128 9.92 6.13 -4.53
C PHE A 128 9.25 4.77 -4.73
N ALA A 129 7.91 4.70 -4.67
CA ALA A 129 7.16 3.45 -4.75
C ALA A 129 7.41 2.70 -6.07
N LEU A 130 7.45 3.42 -7.21
CA LEU A 130 7.72 2.80 -8.50
C LEU A 130 9.18 2.34 -8.64
N GLN A 131 10.15 3.15 -8.20
CA GLN A 131 11.55 2.78 -8.30
C GLN A 131 11.85 1.57 -7.41
N ASP A 132 11.35 1.59 -6.18
CA ASP A 132 11.54 0.55 -5.19
C ASP A 132 10.94 -0.79 -5.66
N PHE A 133 9.69 -0.79 -6.11
CA PHE A 133 9.06 -1.97 -6.70
C PHE A 133 9.85 -2.53 -7.88
N ARG A 134 10.27 -1.67 -8.83
CA ARG A 134 10.98 -2.11 -10.04
C ARG A 134 12.35 -2.72 -9.71
N LYS A 135 13.04 -2.15 -8.71
CA LYS A 135 14.32 -2.66 -8.22
C LYS A 135 14.13 -4.07 -7.67
N GLU A 136 13.21 -4.24 -6.72
CA GLU A 136 12.98 -5.56 -6.09
C GLU A 136 12.43 -6.59 -7.07
N PHE A 137 11.58 -6.18 -8.02
CA PHE A 137 11.14 -7.09 -9.09
C PHE A 137 12.31 -7.56 -9.93
N SER A 138 13.26 -6.68 -10.28
CA SER A 138 14.47 -7.08 -10.99
C SER A 138 15.34 -8.05 -10.17
N GLU A 139 15.47 -7.85 -8.87
CA GLU A 139 16.20 -8.74 -7.95
C GLU A 139 15.54 -10.11 -7.86
N TYR A 140 14.21 -10.15 -7.77
CA TYR A 140 13.43 -11.40 -7.83
C TYR A 140 13.63 -12.20 -9.12
N LEU A 141 13.86 -11.52 -10.25
CA LEU A 141 14.16 -12.20 -11.50
C LEU A 141 15.59 -12.73 -11.58
N ALA A 142 16.53 -12.18 -10.82
CA ALA A 142 17.96 -12.44 -10.95
C ALA A 142 18.51 -13.45 -9.93
N ALA A 143 17.92 -13.51 -8.73
CA ALA A 143 18.48 -14.24 -7.60
C ALA A 143 17.36 -14.72 -6.66
N PRO A 144 17.69 -15.52 -5.63
CA PRO A 144 16.81 -15.66 -4.48
C PRO A 144 16.48 -14.28 -3.93
N TYR A 145 15.21 -13.91 -4.02
CA TYR A 145 14.70 -12.61 -3.59
C TYR A 145 14.69 -12.51 -2.07
N ALA A 146 15.16 -11.37 -1.55
CA ALA A 146 15.03 -11.00 -0.15
C ALA A 146 14.31 -9.66 -0.07
N ARG A 147 13.23 -9.59 0.71
CA ARG A 147 12.43 -8.36 0.87
C ARG A 147 13.19 -7.27 1.62
N THR A 148 12.94 -6.00 1.30
CA THR A 148 13.47 -4.84 2.05
C THR A 148 12.42 -4.14 2.92
N GLY A 149 11.39 -4.87 3.33
CA GLY A 149 10.34 -4.40 4.24
C GLY A 149 9.78 -5.51 5.10
N SER A 150 8.91 -5.14 6.04
CA SER A 150 8.24 -6.09 6.93
C SER A 150 7.05 -6.76 6.26
N THR A 151 6.83 -8.04 6.55
CA THR A 151 5.60 -8.76 6.21
C THR A 151 5.17 -9.68 7.34
N LEU A 152 3.93 -9.52 7.79
CA LEU A 152 3.28 -10.37 8.79
C LEU A 152 2.17 -11.20 8.13
N CYS A 153 2.07 -12.47 8.53
CA CYS A 153 0.95 -13.35 8.17
C CYS A 153 0.20 -13.71 9.46
N LEU A 154 -0.91 -13.03 9.70
CA LEU A 154 -1.68 -13.15 10.95
C LEU A 154 -2.95 -13.96 10.71
N PRO A 155 -3.38 -14.86 11.59
CA PRO A 155 -4.67 -15.54 11.44
C PRO A 155 -5.81 -14.52 11.49
N THR A 156 -6.88 -14.71 10.70
CA THR A 156 -8.02 -13.79 10.71
C THR A 156 -9.34 -14.48 10.36
N ARG A 157 -10.45 -13.93 10.86
CA ARG A 157 -11.81 -14.25 10.42
C ARG A 157 -12.44 -13.16 9.56
N VAL A 158 -11.69 -12.09 9.25
CA VAL A 158 -12.12 -11.08 8.28
C VAL A 158 -12.34 -11.78 6.93
N PRO A 159 -13.47 -11.52 6.23
CA PRO A 159 -13.75 -12.13 4.94
C PRO A 159 -12.62 -11.91 3.94
N SER A 160 -12.21 -12.98 3.25
CA SER A 160 -11.16 -12.91 2.24
C SER A 160 -11.52 -11.93 1.13
N GLY A 161 -10.51 -11.27 0.57
CA GLY A 161 -10.69 -10.17 -0.38
C GLY A 161 -10.83 -8.79 0.27
N TRP A 162 -10.87 -8.70 1.61
CA TRP A 162 -10.66 -7.42 2.28
C TRP A 162 -9.25 -6.89 2.02
N ILE A 163 -9.16 -5.63 1.58
CA ILE A 163 -7.91 -4.92 1.25
C ILE A 163 -7.91 -3.59 2.00
N ALA A 164 -6.77 -3.25 2.57
CA ALA A 164 -6.47 -1.96 3.19
C ALA A 164 -5.13 -1.44 2.67
N HIS A 165 -5.03 -0.13 2.46
CA HIS A 165 -3.83 0.52 1.93
C HIS A 165 -3.67 1.90 2.57
N SER A 166 -2.49 2.15 3.13
CA SER A 166 -2.10 3.45 3.67
C SER A 166 -0.72 3.81 3.16
N PHE A 167 -0.52 5.07 2.77
CA PHE A 167 0.71 5.53 2.18
C PHE A 167 0.90 7.04 2.33
N GLY A 168 2.15 7.48 2.27
CA GLY A 168 2.50 8.89 2.32
C GLY A 168 3.99 9.08 2.58
N ALA A 169 4.34 10.29 2.97
CA ALA A 169 5.69 10.60 3.41
C ALA A 169 5.66 11.63 4.53
N VAL A 170 6.61 11.51 5.45
CA VAL A 170 6.95 12.58 6.40
C VAL A 170 8.02 13.44 5.74
N ILE A 171 7.80 14.76 5.73
CA ILE A 171 8.66 15.74 5.06
C ILE A 171 9.21 16.68 6.10
N LYS A 172 10.53 16.84 6.15
CA LYS A 172 11.20 17.88 6.93
C LYS A 172 11.84 18.87 5.96
N GLU A 173 11.27 20.07 5.91
CA GLU A 173 11.79 21.17 5.10
C GLU A 173 13.11 21.67 5.70
N HIS A 174 14.11 21.90 4.86
CA HIS A 174 15.39 22.49 5.25
C HIS A 174 15.64 23.79 4.47
N ASP A 175 16.18 24.82 5.15
CA ASP A 175 16.44 26.17 4.60
C ASP A 175 17.38 26.22 3.37
N ALA A 176 18.04 25.11 3.01
CA ALA A 176 19.02 25.03 1.93
C ALA A 176 18.71 23.93 0.90
N GLY A 177 17.45 23.83 0.47
CA GLY A 177 17.10 23.40 -0.89
C GLY A 177 16.83 21.93 -1.14
N HIS A 178 16.96 21.03 -0.16
CA HIS A 178 16.53 19.62 -0.27
C HIS A 178 15.72 19.23 0.96
N ASP A 179 14.44 18.89 0.76
CA ASP A 179 13.61 18.33 1.83
C ASP A 179 14.10 16.92 2.19
N ALA A 180 14.14 16.60 3.48
CA ALA A 180 14.35 15.25 3.94
C ALA A 180 13.00 14.51 3.94
N ILE A 181 12.90 13.39 3.24
CA ILE A 181 11.65 12.66 2.99
C ILE A 181 11.77 11.24 3.53
N LEU A 182 10.84 10.87 4.42
CA LEU A 182 10.67 9.51 4.90
C LEU A 182 9.37 8.93 4.32
N PRO A 183 9.42 8.11 3.26
CA PRO A 183 8.24 7.47 2.71
C PRO A 183 7.74 6.37 3.65
N PHE A 184 6.42 6.20 3.72
CA PHE A 184 5.79 5.10 4.44
C PHE A 184 4.70 4.44 3.60
N CYS A 185 4.52 3.13 3.78
CA CYS A 185 3.44 2.40 3.15
C CYS A 185 3.09 1.14 3.91
N MET A 186 1.79 0.89 4.07
CA MET A 186 1.25 -0.37 4.54
C MET A 186 0.18 -0.88 3.57
N VAL A 187 0.24 -2.16 3.24
CA VAL A 187 -0.82 -2.88 2.53
C VAL A 187 -1.24 -4.06 3.38
N ALA A 188 -2.54 -4.28 3.53
CA ALA A 188 -3.09 -5.46 4.18
C ALA A 188 -4.10 -6.14 3.26
N VAL A 189 -4.00 -7.46 3.09
CA VAL A 189 -4.94 -8.26 2.28
C VAL A 189 -5.31 -9.52 3.04
N SER A 190 -6.61 -9.79 3.14
CA SER A 190 -7.11 -11.05 3.68
C SER A 190 -7.22 -12.12 2.58
N HIS A 191 -6.60 -13.27 2.79
CA HIS A 191 -6.60 -14.38 1.86
C HIS A 191 -6.37 -15.70 2.62
N GLY A 192 -7.16 -16.74 2.32
CA GLY A 192 -6.94 -18.08 2.87
C GLY A 192 -7.04 -18.18 4.40
N GLY A 193 -7.83 -17.32 5.04
CA GLY A 193 -7.93 -17.26 6.51
C GLY A 193 -6.75 -16.57 7.19
N GLN A 194 -5.89 -15.91 6.41
CA GLN A 194 -4.78 -15.09 6.90
C GLN A 194 -4.99 -13.63 6.50
N LEU A 195 -4.54 -12.73 7.35
CA LEU A 195 -4.31 -11.34 7.04
C LEU A 195 -2.82 -11.17 6.78
N ILE A 196 -2.48 -10.87 5.53
CA ILE A 196 -1.13 -10.60 5.09
C ILE A 196 -0.94 -9.09 5.16
N VAL A 197 -0.01 -8.61 5.99
CA VAL A 197 0.26 -7.19 6.21
C VAL A 197 1.70 -6.91 5.83
N SER A 198 1.96 -6.02 4.88
CA SER A 198 3.32 -5.58 4.55
C SER A 198 3.51 -4.10 4.81
N VAL A 199 4.61 -3.76 5.46
CA VAL A 199 5.14 -2.40 5.56
C VAL A 199 6.33 -2.28 4.63
N LEU A 200 6.20 -1.46 3.58
CA LEU A 200 7.10 -1.55 2.41
C LEU A 200 8.45 -0.84 2.60
N PHE A 201 8.49 0.18 3.45
CA PHE A 201 9.67 1.00 3.72
C PHE A 201 10.15 0.77 5.16
N ASP A 202 10.57 -0.46 5.45
CA ASP A 202 11.04 -0.89 6.77
C ASP A 202 12.22 -1.86 6.59
N PRO A 203 13.40 -1.36 6.18
CA PRO A 203 14.53 -2.20 5.77
C PRO A 203 15.08 -3.07 6.91
N GLU A 204 14.89 -2.64 8.16
CA GLU A 204 15.30 -3.37 9.36
C GLU A 204 14.22 -4.35 9.85
N GLN A 205 13.07 -4.42 9.17
CA GLN A 205 11.94 -5.30 9.48
C GLN A 205 11.45 -5.14 10.93
N THR A 206 11.54 -3.93 11.46
CA THR A 206 11.21 -3.64 12.86
C THR A 206 9.72 -3.79 13.14
N PHE A 207 8.86 -3.60 12.13
CA PHE A 207 7.43 -3.80 12.25
C PHE A 207 7.05 -5.28 12.49
N GLU A 208 7.86 -6.25 12.04
CA GLU A 208 7.61 -7.67 12.36
C GLU A 208 7.75 -7.98 13.85
N SER A 209 8.61 -7.22 14.55
CA SER A 209 8.78 -7.30 16.00
C SER A 209 7.79 -6.43 16.78
N HIS A 210 6.89 -5.73 16.08
CA HIS A 210 5.95 -4.81 16.70
C HIS A 210 4.95 -5.54 17.61
N ARG A 211 4.47 -4.82 18.63
CA ARG A 211 3.48 -5.30 19.61
C ARG A 211 2.23 -5.91 18.97
N LEU A 212 1.87 -5.47 17.76
CA LEU A 212 0.70 -5.98 17.03
C LEU A 212 0.71 -7.49 16.87
N ALA A 213 1.84 -8.05 16.44
CA ALA A 213 1.99 -9.50 16.25
C ALA A 213 1.88 -10.25 17.58
N GLN A 214 2.45 -9.67 18.65
CA GLN A 214 2.49 -10.26 19.99
C GLN A 214 1.11 -10.27 20.66
N GLU A 215 0.31 -9.23 20.44
CA GLU A 215 -1.00 -9.04 21.09
C GLU A 215 -2.18 -9.46 20.21
N TRP A 216 -1.94 -9.95 18.99
CA TRP A 216 -2.98 -10.21 18.00
C TRP A 216 -4.13 -11.09 18.53
N ALA A 217 -3.78 -12.25 19.10
CA ALA A 217 -4.74 -13.17 19.69
C ALA A 217 -5.30 -12.66 21.03
N ALA A 218 -4.47 -12.01 21.84
CA ALA A 218 -4.89 -11.45 23.13
C ALA A 218 -5.99 -10.37 22.96
N ARG A 219 -5.89 -9.59 21.87
CA ARG A 219 -6.89 -8.60 21.45
C ARG A 219 -8.07 -9.21 20.68
N LYS A 220 -8.12 -10.53 20.53
CA LYS A 220 -9.18 -11.28 19.80
C LYS A 220 -9.33 -10.84 18.34
N LEU A 221 -8.26 -10.36 17.72
CA LEU A 221 -8.27 -9.89 16.32
C LEU A 221 -8.31 -11.07 15.34
N ASP A 222 -7.74 -12.20 15.73
CA ASP A 222 -7.74 -13.47 15.00
C ASP A 222 -9.15 -14.05 14.82
N VAL A 223 -10.03 -13.83 15.79
CA VAL A 223 -11.42 -14.29 15.76
C VAL A 223 -12.43 -13.22 15.32
N SER A 224 -11.98 -12.00 15.08
CA SER A 224 -12.85 -10.91 14.63
C SER A 224 -13.35 -11.15 13.20
N VAL A 225 -14.67 -11.20 13.03
CA VAL A 225 -15.33 -11.20 11.71
C VAL A 225 -15.48 -9.80 11.13
N SER A 226 -15.36 -8.77 11.99
CA SER A 226 -15.44 -7.37 11.58
C SER A 226 -14.05 -6.85 11.22
N PRO A 227 -13.88 -6.14 10.09
CA PRO A 227 -12.64 -5.44 9.78
C PRO A 227 -12.34 -4.28 10.73
N LEU A 228 -13.33 -3.72 11.42
CA LEU A 228 -13.17 -2.46 12.16
C LEU A 228 -12.12 -2.53 13.29
N PRO A 229 -12.13 -3.52 14.20
CA PRO A 229 -11.07 -3.64 15.21
C PRO A 229 -9.69 -3.90 14.60
N VAL A 230 -9.65 -4.61 13.47
CA VAL A 230 -8.42 -4.89 12.72
C VAL A 230 -7.85 -3.60 12.12
N GLN A 231 -8.69 -2.77 11.50
CA GLN A 231 -8.32 -1.45 10.98
C GLN A 231 -7.75 -0.54 12.07
N ALA A 232 -8.40 -0.49 13.24
CA ALA A 232 -7.95 0.33 14.37
C ALA A 232 -6.58 -0.15 14.89
N ALA A 233 -6.39 -1.46 15.06
CA ALA A 233 -5.12 -2.03 15.51
C ALA A 233 -3.98 -1.79 14.50
N LEU A 234 -4.26 -1.91 13.21
CA LEU A 234 -3.33 -1.57 12.14
C LEU A 234 -2.99 -0.08 12.12
N ALA A 235 -3.99 0.81 12.27
CA ALA A 235 -3.78 2.25 12.27
C ALA A 235 -2.81 2.68 13.38
N VAL A 236 -3.07 2.26 14.62
CA VAL A 236 -2.24 2.57 15.78
C VAL A 236 -0.83 2.02 15.58
N SER A 237 -0.71 0.74 15.25
CA SER A 237 0.61 0.10 15.12
C SER A 237 1.45 0.72 14.01
N PHE A 238 0.82 1.08 12.89
CA PHE A 238 1.54 1.67 11.77
C PHE A 238 1.94 3.12 12.07
N ALA A 239 1.07 3.90 12.73
CA ALA A 239 1.42 5.24 13.20
C ALA A 239 2.56 5.21 14.22
N GLU A 240 2.52 4.29 15.21
CA GLU A 240 3.59 4.10 16.20
C GLU A 240 4.93 3.82 15.50
N HIS A 241 4.92 2.93 14.50
CA HIS A 241 6.10 2.58 13.72
C HIS A 241 6.66 3.76 12.91
N ILE A 242 5.81 4.51 12.19
CA ILE A 242 6.26 5.68 11.41
C ILE A 242 6.79 6.78 12.34
N THR A 243 6.13 7.01 13.48
CA THR A 243 6.60 8.00 14.47
C THR A 243 8.00 7.65 14.97
N ALA A 244 8.23 6.39 15.34
CA ALA A 244 9.55 5.93 15.78
C ALA A 244 10.61 6.05 14.66
N ALA A 245 10.27 5.64 13.43
CA ALA A 245 11.17 5.78 12.28
C ALA A 245 11.48 7.25 11.96
N GLY A 246 10.50 8.14 12.08
CA GLY A 246 10.67 9.58 11.88
C GLY A 246 11.54 10.22 12.95
N GLU A 247 11.39 9.82 14.21
CA GLU A 247 12.26 10.28 15.30
C GLU A 247 13.72 9.83 15.08
N ALA A 248 13.93 8.57 14.68
CA ALA A 248 15.25 8.06 14.35
C ALA A 248 15.88 8.79 13.13
N ALA A 249 15.08 9.09 12.11
CA ALA A 249 15.56 9.73 10.88
C ALA A 249 15.81 11.24 11.03
N PHE A 250 14.99 11.94 11.82
CA PHE A 250 14.98 13.41 11.88
C PHE A 250 15.43 14.00 13.22
N GLY A 251 15.66 13.16 14.24
CA GLY A 251 16.13 13.56 15.57
C GLY A 251 15.10 14.32 16.42
N GLU A 252 13.83 14.33 16.00
CA GLU A 252 12.74 15.05 16.67
C GLU A 252 11.48 14.17 16.73
N PRO A 253 10.71 14.22 17.83
CA PRO A 253 9.46 13.48 17.93
C PRO A 253 8.47 13.91 16.85
N GLN A 254 7.99 12.95 16.06
CA GLN A 254 6.89 13.21 15.12
C GLN A 254 5.57 13.33 15.87
N ALA A 255 4.68 14.21 15.40
CA ALA A 255 3.34 14.34 15.96
C ALA A 255 2.54 13.06 15.65
N PHE A 256 2.37 12.20 16.67
CA PHE A 256 1.66 10.93 16.55
C PHE A 256 0.19 11.11 16.19
N ASP A 257 -0.51 12.04 16.84
CA ASP A 257 -1.96 12.23 16.67
C ASP A 257 -2.38 12.58 15.23
N PRO A 258 -1.80 13.60 14.55
CA PRO A 258 -2.13 13.88 13.15
C PRO A 258 -1.79 12.73 12.20
N LEU A 259 -0.73 11.98 12.50
CA LEU A 259 -0.32 10.84 11.70
C LEU A 259 -1.28 9.67 11.87
N LEU A 260 -1.72 9.40 13.10
CA LEU A 260 -2.74 8.40 13.40
C LEU A 260 -4.05 8.75 12.70
N GLU A 261 -4.50 10.01 12.74
CA GLU A 261 -5.69 10.46 12.02
C GLU A 261 -5.57 10.25 10.51
N LEU A 262 -4.42 10.58 9.91
CA LEU A 262 -4.16 10.35 8.49
C LEU A 262 -4.21 8.85 8.13
N VAL A 263 -3.53 8.01 8.90
CA VAL A 263 -3.51 6.56 8.67
C VAL A 263 -4.92 5.99 8.86
N ALA A 264 -5.59 6.32 9.96
CA ALA A 264 -6.97 5.92 10.26
C ALA A 264 -7.91 6.30 9.11
N TYR A 265 -7.79 7.53 8.60
CA TYR A 265 -8.54 8.01 7.46
C TYR A 265 -8.32 7.15 6.22
N GLN A 266 -7.06 6.83 5.88
CA GLN A 266 -6.76 5.99 4.72
C GLN A 266 -7.25 4.54 4.90
N LEU A 267 -7.35 4.08 6.15
CA LEU A 267 -7.92 2.77 6.49
C LEU A 267 -9.45 2.79 6.63
N GLY A 268 -10.13 3.92 6.39
CA GLY A 268 -11.58 4.02 6.36
C GLY A 268 -12.24 4.10 7.74
N ILE A 269 -11.50 4.52 8.76
CA ILE A 269 -12.00 4.66 10.14
C ILE A 269 -11.77 6.07 10.66
N GLU A 270 -12.57 6.45 11.65
CA GLU A 270 -12.35 7.65 12.46
C GLU A 270 -11.99 7.22 13.88
N ILE A 271 -11.04 7.92 14.51
CA ILE A 271 -10.62 7.70 15.89
C ILE A 271 -10.84 9.00 16.65
N ASP A 272 -11.64 8.95 17.70
CA ASP A 272 -11.73 10.04 18.68
C ASP A 272 -10.54 9.92 19.65
N LEU A 273 -9.56 10.81 19.52
CA LEU A 273 -8.33 10.78 20.33
C LEU A 273 -8.57 11.09 21.81
N ALA A 274 -9.68 11.73 22.16
CA ALA A 274 -10.02 12.00 23.56
C ALA A 274 -10.54 10.74 24.28
N THR A 275 -11.26 9.88 23.56
CA THR A 275 -11.89 8.67 24.12
C THR A 275 -11.28 7.36 23.66
N TRP A 276 -10.39 7.41 22.66
CA TRP A 276 -9.84 6.26 21.93
C TRP A 276 -10.91 5.36 21.30
N HIS A 277 -12.13 5.89 21.13
CA HIS A 277 -13.18 5.19 20.42
C HIS A 277 -12.98 5.31 18.92
N TYR A 278 -13.16 4.20 18.21
CA TYR A 278 -13.10 4.15 16.76
C TYR A 278 -14.43 3.72 16.16
N ARG A 279 -14.75 4.28 15.00
CA ARG A 279 -15.96 3.97 14.25
C ARG A 279 -15.66 3.86 12.76
N PRO A 280 -16.46 3.11 11.99
CA PRO A 280 -16.40 3.20 10.54
C PRO A 280 -16.66 4.65 10.14
N ARG A 281 -15.93 5.14 9.15
CA ARG A 281 -16.24 6.43 8.59
C ARG A 281 -17.63 6.39 7.93
N ALA A 282 -18.41 7.46 8.08
CA ALA A 282 -19.72 7.53 7.43
C ALA A 282 -19.53 7.50 5.90
N ALA A 283 -20.24 6.63 5.21
CA ALA A 283 -20.33 6.68 3.76
C ALA A 283 -21.12 7.95 3.39
N GLY A 284 -20.44 8.91 2.76
CA GLY A 284 -21.04 10.12 2.21
C GLY A 284 -21.86 9.86 0.94
#